data_AF-A0A3R6K006-F1
#
_entry.id   AF-A0A3R6K006-F1
#
_cell.length_a   1.000
_cell.length_b   1.000
_cell.length_c   1.000
_cell.angle_alpha   90.00
_cell.angle_beta   90.00
_cell.angle_gamma   90.00
#
_symmetry.space_group_name_H-M   'P 1'
#
loop_
_entity.id
_entity.type
_entity.pdbx_description
1 polymer ?
#
loop_
_entity_poly.entity_id
_entity_poly.type
_entity_poly.pdbx_seq_one_letter_code
_entity_poly.pdbx_strand_id
1 'polypeptide(L)'
;MEYNKEELFNTKIKPLRDEFMRECALAQIPSFTTSAIKDENGKTTYDSDMVSALTNDVTLSDDKITKMANVLNDFDVVETNKTIEFDM
;
A
#
# COMPACT_ATOMS: atom_id res chain seq x y z
N MET A 1 -16.85 -15.99 9.98
CA MET A 1 -16.87 -16.32 8.53
C MET A 1 -15.41 -16.39 8.12
N GLU A 2 -14.99 -17.49 7.53
CA GLU A 2 -13.63 -17.64 7.01
C GLU A 2 -13.54 -16.88 5.69
N TYR A 3 -12.69 -15.85 5.61
CA TYR A 3 -12.50 -15.08 4.38
C TYR A 3 -11.24 -15.60 3.70
N ASN A 4 -11.39 -16.25 2.55
CA ASN A 4 -10.26 -16.71 1.77
C ASN A 4 -10.53 -16.45 0.28
N LYS A 5 -9.74 -15.54 -0.30
CA LYS A 5 -9.77 -15.16 -1.72
C LYS A 5 -8.41 -15.36 -2.38
N GLU A 6 -7.55 -16.18 -1.80
CA GLU A 6 -6.18 -16.41 -2.27
C GLU A 6 -6.10 -16.88 -3.71
N GLU A 7 -6.90 -17.88 -4.07
CA GLU A 7 -6.92 -18.38 -5.44
C GLU A 7 -7.40 -17.33 -6.44
N LEU A 8 -8.49 -16.61 -6.12
CA LEU A 8 -9.03 -15.55 -6.98
C LEU A 8 -8.03 -14.39 -7.12
N PHE A 9 -7.37 -14.03 -6.03
CA PHE A 9 -6.37 -12.99 -6.04
C PHE A 9 -5.20 -13.38 -6.93
N ASN A 10 -4.59 -14.55 -6.72
CA ASN A 10 -3.43 -15.00 -7.47
C ASN A 10 -3.71 -15.21 -8.96
N THR A 11 -4.93 -15.64 -9.32
CA THR A 11 -5.26 -15.96 -10.72
C THR A 11 -5.76 -14.77 -11.53
N LYS A 12 -6.45 -13.80 -10.90
CA LYS A 12 -7.08 -12.67 -11.61
C LYS A 12 -6.56 -11.31 -11.20
N ILE A 13 -6.39 -11.07 -9.91
CA ILE A 13 -6.12 -9.73 -9.39
C ILE A 13 -4.62 -9.42 -9.40
N LYS A 14 -3.79 -10.38 -8.97
CA LYS A 14 -2.34 -10.26 -8.91
C LYS A 14 -1.72 -9.90 -10.26
N PRO A 15 -2.08 -10.55 -11.38
CA PRO A 15 -1.54 -10.17 -12.69
C PRO A 15 -1.91 -8.73 -13.11
N LEU A 16 -3.15 -8.30 -12.85
CA LEU A 16 -3.60 -6.93 -13.18
C LEU A 16 -2.90 -5.88 -12.31
N ARG A 17 -2.72 -6.19 -11.04
CA ARG A 17 -1.96 -5.33 -10.13
C ARG A 17 -0.50 -5.25 -10.57
N ASP A 18 0.12 -6.36 -10.92
CA ASP A 18 1.52 -6.39 -11.35
C ASP A 18 1.72 -5.59 -12.65
N GLU A 19 0.75 -5.64 -13.58
CA GLU A 19 0.73 -4.79 -14.78
C GLU A 19 0.60 -3.30 -14.42
N PHE A 20 -0.33 -2.94 -13.53
CA PHE A 20 -0.48 -1.57 -13.03
C PHE A 20 0.82 -1.06 -12.38
N MET A 21 1.42 -1.85 -11.49
CA MET A 21 2.65 -1.50 -10.79
C MET A 21 3.83 -1.36 -11.77
N ARG A 22 3.89 -2.22 -12.80
CA ARG A 22 4.88 -2.10 -13.88
C ARG A 22 4.75 -0.78 -14.63
N GLU A 23 3.54 -0.38 -15.01
CA GLU A 23 3.31 0.89 -15.70
C GLU A 23 3.63 2.10 -14.80
N CYS A 24 3.27 2.04 -13.51
CA CYS A 24 3.68 3.06 -12.55
C CYS A 24 5.20 3.17 -12.43
N ALA A 25 5.92 2.04 -12.38
CA ALA A 25 7.37 2.04 -12.34
C ALA A 25 8.00 2.66 -13.59
N LEU A 26 7.49 2.31 -14.79
CA LEU A 26 7.96 2.87 -16.06
C LEU A 26 7.70 4.37 -16.18
N ALA A 27 6.56 4.84 -15.68
CA ALA A 27 6.19 6.25 -15.65
C ALA A 27 6.82 7.02 -14.48
N GLN A 28 7.63 6.36 -13.65
CA GLN A 28 8.24 6.92 -12.44
C GLN A 28 7.21 7.49 -11.45
N ILE A 29 6.02 6.89 -11.40
CA ILE A 29 4.94 7.26 -10.48
C ILE A 29 5.07 6.41 -9.22
N PRO A 30 5.32 7.02 -8.05
CA PRO A 30 5.29 6.30 -6.79
C PRO A 30 3.88 5.76 -6.52
N SER A 31 3.77 4.47 -6.25
CA SER A 31 2.51 3.76 -6.09
C SER A 31 2.58 2.75 -4.96
N PHE A 32 1.44 2.53 -4.31
CA PHE A 32 1.31 1.59 -3.22
C PHE A 32 -0.01 0.84 -3.32
N THR A 33 0.03 -0.49 -3.21
CA THR A 33 -1.17 -1.32 -3.20
C THR A 33 -1.10 -2.32 -2.05
N THR A 34 -2.24 -2.58 -1.43
CA THR A 34 -2.40 -3.64 -0.44
C THR A 34 -3.76 -4.29 -0.61
N SER A 35 -3.83 -5.60 -0.42
CA SER A 35 -5.07 -6.36 -0.51
C SER A 35 -5.12 -7.41 0.59
N ALA A 36 -6.21 -7.42 1.35
CA ALA A 36 -6.52 -8.51 2.27
C ALA A 36 -6.94 -9.73 1.44
N ILE A 37 -6.09 -10.76 1.46
CA ILE A 37 -6.31 -11.98 0.67
C ILE A 37 -7.05 -13.03 1.48
N LYS A 38 -6.77 -13.08 2.77
CA LYS A 38 -7.16 -14.18 3.64
C LYS A 38 -7.27 -13.69 5.07
N ASP A 39 -8.33 -14.06 5.78
CA ASP A 39 -8.52 -13.85 7.21
C ASP A 39 -8.96 -15.17 7.82
N GLU A 40 -8.01 -15.80 8.52
CA GLU A 40 -8.16 -17.09 9.18
C GLU A 40 -7.54 -17.01 10.57
N ASN A 41 -8.21 -17.61 11.56
CA ASN A 41 -7.72 -17.72 12.94
C ASN A 41 -7.34 -16.38 13.60
N GLY A 42 -8.06 -15.30 13.26
CA GLY A 42 -7.81 -13.96 13.81
C GLY A 42 -6.57 -13.27 13.25
N LYS A 43 -6.02 -13.77 12.14
CA LYS A 43 -4.91 -13.16 11.43
C LYS A 43 -5.30 -12.90 9.98
N THR A 44 -5.19 -11.64 9.58
CA THR A 44 -5.36 -11.23 8.18
C THR A 44 -4.02 -11.27 7.46
N THR A 45 -3.98 -11.98 6.34
CA THR A 45 -2.87 -11.98 5.39
C THR A 45 -3.13 -10.93 4.32
N TYR A 46 -2.18 -10.01 4.20
CA TYR A 46 -2.15 -8.99 3.16
C TYR A 46 -1.07 -9.33 2.14
N ASP A 47 -1.34 -9.10 0.86
CA ASP A 47 -0.33 -9.00 -0.19
C ASP A 47 -0.24 -7.51 -0.58
N SER A 48 0.97 -6.97 -0.47
CA SER A 48 1.24 -5.55 -0.69
C SER A 48 2.43 -5.39 -1.62
N ASP A 49 2.35 -4.39 -2.48
CA ASP A 49 3.40 -4.06 -3.44
C ASP A 49 3.60 -2.54 -3.51
N MET A 50 4.82 -2.11 -3.80
CA MET A 50 5.23 -0.71 -3.76
C MET A 50 6.21 -0.36 -4.87
N VAL A 51 5.95 0.78 -5.52
CA VAL A 51 6.93 1.55 -6.30
C VAL A 51 7.34 2.76 -5.46
N SER A 52 8.59 2.79 -5.01
CA SER A 52 9.10 3.85 -4.16
C SER A 52 9.38 5.14 -4.95
N ALA A 53 9.21 6.28 -4.27
CA ALA A 53 9.62 7.59 -4.80
C ALA A 53 11.15 7.76 -4.80
N LEU A 54 11.84 7.13 -3.83
CA LEU A 54 13.29 7.24 -3.65
C LEU A 54 14.09 6.67 -4.82
N THR A 55 13.58 5.61 -5.47
CA THR A 55 14.24 5.01 -6.64
C THR A 55 14.10 5.86 -7.90
N ASN A 56 13.29 6.93 -7.87
CA ASN A 56 12.98 7.79 -9.01
C ASN A 56 13.50 9.23 -8.84
N ASP A 57 14.35 9.51 -7.84
CA ASP A 57 14.81 10.87 -7.48
C ASP A 57 13.68 11.87 -7.17
N VAL A 58 12.47 11.37 -6.87
CA VAL A 58 11.31 12.18 -6.51
C VAL A 58 11.17 12.23 -4.99
N THR A 59 11.23 13.42 -4.41
CA THR A 59 10.89 13.64 -2.99
C THR A 59 9.46 14.12 -2.90
N LEU A 60 8.59 13.32 -2.26
CA LEU A 60 7.21 13.72 -1.99
C LEU A 60 7.16 14.66 -0.78
N SER A 61 6.57 15.85 -0.94
CA SER A 61 6.43 16.83 0.15
C SER A 61 5.55 16.33 1.30
N ASP A 62 4.58 15.46 1.00
CA ASP A 62 3.81 14.69 1.97
C ASP A 62 3.85 13.21 1.55
N ASP A 63 4.93 12.53 1.93
CA ASP A 63 5.14 11.12 1.59
C ASP A 63 4.19 10.20 2.38
N LYS A 64 3.00 10.02 1.83
CA LYS A 64 1.99 9.10 2.37
C LYS A 64 2.33 7.64 2.10
N ILE A 65 3.10 7.37 1.04
CA ILE A 65 3.42 6.00 0.60
C ILE A 65 4.34 5.33 1.62
N THR A 66 5.43 6.00 2.01
CA THR A 66 6.34 5.51 3.04
C THR A 66 5.63 5.35 4.39
N LYS A 67 4.73 6.28 4.75
CA LYS A 67 3.91 6.17 5.98
C LYS A 67 3.05 4.90 5.96
N MET A 68 2.36 4.60 4.85
CA MET A 68 1.56 3.38 4.71
C MET A 68 2.42 2.11 4.72
N ALA A 69 3.60 2.13 4.09
CA ALA A 69 4.59 1.05 4.19
C ALA A 69 4.97 0.76 5.63
N ASN A 70 5.21 1.81 6.42
CA ASN A 70 5.61 1.67 7.81
C ASN A 70 4.50 1.00 8.64
N VAL A 71 3.24 1.43 8.50
CA VAL A 71 2.08 0.77 9.16
C VAL A 71 2.03 -0.72 8.85
N LEU A 72 2.26 -1.10 7.59
CA LEU A 72 2.19 -2.50 7.17
C LEU A 72 3.36 -3.37 7.63
N ASN A 73 4.48 -2.75 7.96
CA ASN A 73 5.64 -3.43 8.55
C ASN A 73 5.59 -3.40 10.09
N ASP A 74 4.39 -3.25 10.67
CA ASP A 74 4.13 -3.21 12.10
C ASP A 74 4.87 -2.09 12.86
N PHE A 75 5.25 -1.00 12.16
CA PHE A 75 5.73 0.20 12.84
C PHE A 75 4.56 1.00 13.39
N ASP A 76 4.66 1.38 14.67
CA ASP A 76 3.72 2.31 15.30
C ASP A 76 3.80 3.69 14.61
N VAL A 77 2.75 4.03 13.86
CA VAL A 77 2.60 5.37 13.33
C VAL A 77 2.00 6.25 14.42
N VAL A 78 2.83 7.12 14.98
CA VAL A 78 2.38 8.19 15.87
C VAL A 78 1.62 9.20 15.01
N GLU A 79 0.32 9.36 15.25
CA GLU A 79 -0.45 10.44 14.66
C GLU A 79 0.21 11.78 15.03
N THR A 80 0.72 12.50 14.03
CA THR A 80 1.02 13.91 14.24
C THR A 80 -0.32 14.64 14.42
N ASN A 81 -0.63 15.06 15.64
CA ASN A 81 -1.64 16.05 15.97
C ASN A 81 -1.30 17.39 15.29
N LYS A 82 -1.44 17.47 13.96
CA LYS A 82 -1.53 18.75 13.27
C LYS A 82 -2.96 19.21 13.47
N THR A 83 -3.14 20.18 14.36
CA THR A 83 -4.36 20.98 14.43
C THR A 83 -4.69 21.40 13.01
N ILE A 84 -5.82 20.90 12.48
CA ILE A 84 -6.37 21.40 11.22
C ILE A 84 -6.91 22.78 11.58
N GLU A 85 -6.11 23.82 11.34
CA GLU A 85 -6.62 25.19 11.35
C GLU A 85 -7.55 25.31 10.15
N PHE A 86 -8.86 25.31 10.42
CA PHE A 86 -9.83 25.78 9.44
C PHE A 86 -9.77 27.30 9.45
N ASP A 87 -9.20 27.89 8.41
CA ASP A 87 -9.45 29.29 8.10
C ASP A 87 -10.95 29.43 7.79
N MET A 88 -11.68 30.08 8.69
CA MET A 88 -13.06 30.54 8.47
C MET A 88 -13.07 31.87 7.71
#